data_AF-A0A942CW29-F1
#
_entry.id   AF-A0A942CW29-F1
#
_cell.length_a   1.000
_cell.length_b   1.000
_cell.length_c   1.000
_cell.angle_alpha   90.00
_cell.angle_beta   90.00
_cell.angle_gamma   90.00
#
_symmetry.space_group_name_H-M   'P 1'
#
loop_
_entity.id
_entity.type
_entity.pdbx_description
1 polymer ?
#
loop_
_entity_poly.entity_id
_entity_poly.type
_entity_poly.pdbx_seq_one_letter_code
_entity_poly.pdbx_strand_id
1 'polypeptide(L)'
;MSGRLLRGFAIVCCAALFAVVAAAVAKNMAVITSAESKLSDVPMADLVKYCKGTTKAWPDGKNFTIVMKNPDAPEMHGVLQKLFGASPAEARAAIAKLNESRPTVKVVESDEELLKTVEATPGAIGIVDVYSITSSVKVLRIDGKLPFDVGYALKGN
;
A
#
# COMPACT_ATOMS: atom_id res chain seq x y z
N MET A 1 22.56 -68.36 -25.59
CA MET A 1 21.45 -68.46 -24.62
C MET A 1 21.94 -67.79 -23.33
N SER A 2 21.76 -66.48 -23.19
CA SER A 2 20.58 -65.79 -22.61
C SER A 2 20.77 -65.60 -21.10
N GLY A 3 20.88 -64.35 -20.63
CA GLY A 3 20.98 -64.10 -19.19
C GLY A 3 21.09 -62.65 -18.68
N ARG A 4 20.51 -61.68 -19.39
CA ARG A 4 20.02 -60.36 -18.92
C ARG A 4 20.84 -59.57 -17.87
N LEU A 5 21.47 -58.52 -18.38
CA LEU A 5 21.92 -57.32 -17.70
C LEU A 5 20.84 -56.70 -16.79
N LEU A 6 21.18 -56.64 -15.50
CA LEU A 6 21.04 -55.50 -14.58
C LEU A 6 20.15 -54.35 -15.08
N ARG A 7 18.86 -54.36 -14.73
CA ARG A 7 18.00 -53.18 -14.82
C ARG A 7 17.03 -53.17 -13.64
N GLY A 8 17.18 -52.17 -12.77
CA GLY A 8 16.12 -51.82 -11.83
C GLY A 8 16.60 -51.49 -10.42
N PHE A 9 17.58 -50.61 -10.24
CA PHE A 9 17.74 -49.90 -8.97
C PHE A 9 18.59 -48.64 -9.16
N ALA A 10 17.95 -47.54 -9.57
CA ALA A 10 18.50 -46.18 -9.45
C ALA A 10 17.40 -45.15 -9.67
N ILE A 11 16.31 -45.24 -8.89
CA ILE A 11 15.46 -44.07 -8.63
C ILE A 11 16.16 -43.34 -7.49
N VAL A 12 17.13 -42.48 -7.81
CA VAL A 12 17.76 -41.62 -6.81
C VAL A 12 17.90 -40.20 -7.37
N CYS A 13 16.97 -39.37 -6.92
CA CYS A 13 17.17 -37.99 -6.50
C CYS A 13 17.99 -37.05 -7.40
N CYS A 14 17.34 -36.50 -8.42
CA CYS A 14 17.65 -35.15 -8.91
C CYS A 14 16.34 -34.38 -9.12
N ALA A 15 15.53 -34.29 -8.06
CA ALA A 15 14.45 -33.30 -8.03
C ALA A 15 15.09 -31.94 -7.73
N ALA A 16 15.32 -31.16 -8.78
CA ALA A 16 15.77 -29.79 -8.67
C ALA A 16 14.72 -28.97 -7.90
N LEU A 17 14.98 -28.72 -6.62
CA LEU A 17 14.27 -27.74 -5.81
C LEU A 17 14.69 -26.34 -6.28
N PHE A 18 14.13 -25.88 -7.40
CA PHE A 18 14.06 -24.45 -7.67
C PHE A 18 12.98 -23.85 -6.77
N ALA A 19 13.33 -23.63 -5.49
CA ALA A 19 12.57 -22.71 -4.66
C ALA A 19 12.84 -21.30 -5.22
N VAL A 20 11.95 -20.81 -6.08
CA VAL A 20 11.90 -19.37 -6.40
C VAL A 20 11.52 -18.68 -5.10
N VAL A 21 12.52 -18.17 -4.39
CA VAL A 21 12.30 -17.15 -3.37
C VAL A 21 11.86 -15.92 -4.15
N ALA A 22 10.55 -15.68 -4.20
CA ALA A 22 10.03 -14.41 -4.66
C ALA A 22 10.56 -13.35 -3.70
N ALA A 23 11.64 -12.67 -4.09
CA ALA A 23 12.13 -11.51 -3.35
C ALA A 23 10.98 -10.51 -3.33
N ALA A 24 10.47 -10.19 -2.14
CA ALA A 24 9.56 -9.09 -1.97
C ALA A 24 10.31 -7.83 -2.42
N VAL A 25 10.00 -7.34 -3.61
CA VAL A 25 10.53 -6.06 -4.07
C VAL A 25 9.95 -5.01 -3.12
N ALA A 26 10.81 -4.39 -2.33
CA ALA A 26 10.44 -3.26 -1.49
C ALA A 26 9.86 -2.15 -2.38
N LYS A 27 8.54 -1.99 -2.38
CA LYS A 27 7.86 -0.96 -3.16
C LYS A 27 8.01 0.37 -2.44
N ASN A 28 8.45 1.40 -3.18
CA ASN A 28 8.42 2.75 -2.65
C ASN A 28 6.97 3.24 -2.76
N MET A 29 6.31 3.39 -1.62
CA MET A 29 4.93 3.87 -1.60
C MET A 29 4.92 5.39 -1.64
N ALA A 30 3.88 5.95 -2.24
CA ALA A 30 3.63 7.37 -2.32
C ALA A 30 2.22 7.69 -1.81
N VAL A 31 2.09 8.88 -1.21
CA VAL A 31 0.79 9.49 -0.97
C VAL A 31 0.47 10.39 -2.16
N ILE A 32 -0.68 10.15 -2.79
CA ILE A 32 -1.18 10.96 -3.88
C ILE A 32 -2.50 11.63 -3.48
N THR A 33 -2.86 12.69 -4.17
CA THR A 33 -4.16 13.36 -4.08
C THR A 33 -4.59 13.80 -5.48
N SER A 34 -5.83 14.28 -5.64
CA SER A 34 -6.29 14.80 -6.94
C SER A 34 -5.39 15.95 -7.42
N ALA A 35 -5.16 16.04 -8.73
CA ALA A 35 -4.31 17.07 -9.32
C ALA A 35 -4.76 18.50 -8.96
N GLU A 36 -6.08 18.69 -8.81
CA GLU A 36 -6.71 19.98 -8.45
C GLU A 36 -6.65 20.31 -6.95
N SER A 37 -6.25 19.37 -6.10
CA SER A 37 -6.15 19.59 -4.66
C SER A 37 -5.20 20.76 -4.37
N LYS A 38 -5.46 21.54 -3.32
CA LYS A 38 -4.53 22.58 -2.85
C LYS A 38 -3.51 22.06 -1.84
N LEU A 39 -3.70 20.83 -1.36
CA LEU A 39 -2.76 20.17 -0.44
C LEU A 39 -1.46 19.86 -1.18
N SER A 40 -0.34 20.38 -0.72
CA SER A 40 1.00 20.11 -1.29
C SER A 40 1.90 19.34 -0.33
N ASP A 41 1.65 19.46 0.97
CA ASP A 41 2.39 18.81 2.05
C ASP A 41 1.45 18.54 3.23
N VAL A 42 1.67 17.42 3.92
CA VAL A 42 0.96 17.08 5.16
C VAL A 42 1.95 16.45 6.15
N PRO A 43 1.95 16.89 7.43
CA PRO A 43 2.75 16.23 8.45
C PRO A 43 2.30 14.77 8.67
N MET A 44 3.23 13.84 8.84
CA MET A 44 2.89 12.43 9.12
C MET A 44 2.02 12.29 10.38
N ALA A 45 2.30 13.09 11.40
CA ALA A 45 1.51 13.11 12.64
C ALA A 45 0.04 13.50 12.39
N ASP A 46 -0.24 14.35 11.41
CA ASP A 46 -1.60 14.72 11.05
C ASP A 46 -2.28 13.62 10.24
N LEU A 47 -1.58 12.99 9.28
CA LEU A 47 -2.08 11.79 8.59
C LEU A 47 -2.50 10.70 9.59
N VAL A 48 -1.71 10.46 10.62
CA VAL A 48 -2.05 9.49 11.68
C VAL A 48 -3.34 9.88 12.41
N LYS A 49 -3.58 11.17 12.68
CA LYS A 49 -4.83 11.63 13.31
C LYS A 49 -6.04 11.38 12.41
N TYR A 50 -5.90 11.59 11.11
CA TYR A 50 -6.97 11.31 10.13
C TYR A 50 -7.24 9.80 10.04
N CYS A 51 -6.18 8.99 9.91
CA CYS A 51 -6.29 7.53 9.86
C CYS A 51 -6.84 6.92 11.16
N LYS A 52 -6.64 7.57 12.32
CA LYS A 52 -7.24 7.15 13.60
C LYS A 52 -8.65 7.71 13.82
N GLY A 53 -9.16 8.54 12.91
CA GLY A 53 -10.47 9.18 13.02
C GLY A 53 -10.57 10.30 14.05
N THR A 54 -9.44 10.75 14.62
CA THR A 54 -9.37 11.89 15.55
C THR A 54 -9.72 13.20 14.85
N THR A 55 -9.30 13.34 13.59
CA THR A 55 -9.66 14.47 12.72
C THR A 55 -10.41 13.94 11.52
N LYS A 56 -11.54 14.59 11.19
CA LYS A 56 -12.52 14.05 10.24
C LYS A 56 -12.49 14.72 8.87
N ALA A 57 -12.13 15.99 8.82
CA ALA A 57 -12.09 16.78 7.60
C ALA A 57 -10.77 17.54 7.51
N TRP A 58 -10.32 17.74 6.30
CA TRP A 58 -9.20 18.62 5.99
C TRP A 58 -9.49 20.07 6.44
N PRO A 59 -8.46 20.92 6.60
CA PRO A 59 -8.66 22.34 6.93
C PRO A 59 -9.52 23.10 5.92
N ASP A 60 -9.63 22.61 4.68
CA ASP A 60 -10.49 23.18 3.64
C ASP A 60 -11.95 22.69 3.69
N GLY A 61 -12.30 21.90 4.70
CA GLY A 61 -13.65 21.39 4.96
C GLY A 61 -14.00 20.09 4.22
N LYS A 62 -13.15 19.60 3.32
CA LYS A 62 -13.42 18.33 2.62
C LYS A 62 -13.25 17.14 3.56
N ASN A 63 -14.11 16.14 3.41
CA ASN A 63 -13.98 14.90 4.16
C ASN A 63 -12.67 14.19 3.81
N PHE A 64 -12.01 13.66 4.84
CA PHE A 64 -10.84 12.82 4.64
C PHE A 64 -11.27 11.41 4.20
N THR A 65 -10.71 10.97 3.08
CA THR A 65 -10.83 9.59 2.59
C THR A 65 -9.44 9.08 2.22
N ILE A 66 -9.12 7.85 2.58
CA ILE A 66 -7.91 7.15 2.12
C ILE A 66 -8.29 6.01 1.20
N VAL A 67 -7.65 5.94 0.04
CA VAL A 67 -7.81 4.90 -0.97
C VAL A 67 -6.54 4.05 -1.00
N MET A 68 -6.67 2.74 -0.91
CA MET A 68 -5.53 1.83 -0.95
C MET A 68 -5.92 0.49 -1.56
N LYS A 69 -4.92 -0.29 -1.97
CA LYS A 69 -5.12 -1.71 -2.30
C LYS A 69 -5.24 -2.57 -1.05
N ASN A 70 -5.36 -3.88 -1.23
CA ASN A 70 -5.51 -4.86 -0.15
C ASN A 70 -4.57 -4.57 1.05
N PRO A 71 -5.10 -4.24 2.24
CA PRO A 71 -4.28 -3.96 3.42
C PRO A 71 -3.51 -5.18 3.96
N ASP A 72 -3.81 -6.41 3.50
CA ASP A 72 -3.01 -7.61 3.84
C ASP A 72 -1.78 -7.77 2.97
N ALA A 73 -1.70 -7.04 1.86
CA ALA A 73 -0.56 -7.16 0.96
C ALA A 73 0.74 -6.81 1.72
N PRO A 74 1.81 -7.62 1.61
CA PRO A 74 3.05 -7.38 2.35
C PRO A 74 3.61 -5.97 2.19
N GLU A 75 3.49 -5.38 1.00
CA GLU A 75 3.92 -4.01 0.73
C GLU A 75 3.16 -2.94 1.56
N MET A 76 1.95 -3.26 2.04
CA MET A 76 1.13 -2.34 2.82
C MET A 76 1.45 -2.39 4.32
N HIS A 77 2.09 -3.44 4.83
CA HIS A 77 2.29 -3.63 6.27
C HIS A 77 3.07 -2.48 6.91
N GLY A 78 4.17 -2.06 6.28
CA GLY A 78 4.95 -0.91 6.72
C GLY A 78 4.13 0.39 6.71
N VAL A 79 3.34 0.60 5.66
CA VAL A 79 2.45 1.78 5.56
C VAL A 79 1.39 1.77 6.67
N LEU A 80 0.74 0.64 6.89
CA LEU A 80 -0.30 0.49 7.91
C LEU A 80 0.26 0.73 9.31
N GLN A 81 1.46 0.21 9.59
CA GLN A 81 2.15 0.47 10.84
C GLN A 81 2.42 1.97 11.04
N LYS A 82 2.81 2.70 9.99
CA LYS A 82 3.06 4.15 10.07
C LYS A 82 1.78 4.97 10.22
N LEU A 83 0.74 4.66 9.44
CA LEU A 83 -0.49 5.45 9.38
C LEU A 83 -1.48 5.12 10.52
N PHE A 84 -1.61 3.85 10.87
CA PHE A 84 -2.55 3.40 11.90
C PHE A 84 -1.85 3.14 13.24
N GLY A 85 -0.52 2.98 13.26
CA GLY A 85 0.23 2.68 14.48
C GLY A 85 -0.02 1.26 14.99
N ALA A 86 -0.37 0.34 14.10
CA ALA A 86 -0.92 -0.96 14.45
C ALA A 86 -0.37 -2.07 13.54
N SER A 87 -0.41 -3.32 14.01
CA SER A 87 -0.17 -4.49 13.15
C SER A 87 -1.21 -4.59 12.02
N PRO A 88 -0.96 -5.36 10.95
CA PRO A 88 -1.93 -5.49 9.85
C PRO A 88 -3.33 -5.92 10.30
N ALA A 89 -3.42 -6.85 11.25
CA ALA A 89 -4.70 -7.32 11.80
C ALA A 89 -5.44 -6.23 12.59
N GLU A 90 -4.72 -5.46 13.41
CA GLU A 90 -5.30 -4.34 14.16
C GLU A 90 -5.68 -3.18 13.23
N ALA A 91 -4.88 -2.92 12.20
CA ALA A 91 -5.18 -1.92 11.18
C ALA A 91 -6.48 -2.28 10.44
N ARG A 92 -6.71 -3.56 10.12
CA ARG A 92 -7.99 -4.03 9.56
C ARG A 92 -9.17 -3.75 10.48
N ALA A 93 -9.04 -4.10 11.76
CA ALA A 93 -10.10 -3.85 12.73
C ALA A 93 -10.39 -2.34 12.87
N ALA A 94 -9.35 -1.51 12.87
CA ALA A 94 -9.48 -0.06 12.87
C ALA A 94 -10.16 0.46 11.60
N ILE A 95 -9.79 -0.03 10.42
CA ILE A 95 -10.40 0.30 9.13
C ILE A 95 -11.89 -0.06 9.13
N ALA A 96 -12.25 -1.27 9.57
CA ALA A 96 -13.63 -1.71 9.66
C ALA A 96 -14.45 -0.79 10.57
N LYS A 97 -13.94 -0.52 11.78
CA LYS A 97 -14.57 0.38 12.76
C LYS A 97 -14.74 1.81 12.23
N LEU A 98 -13.73 2.35 11.54
CA LEU A 98 -13.83 3.68 10.92
C LEU A 98 -14.97 3.69 9.90
N ASN A 99 -15.01 2.69 9.02
CA ASN A 99 -15.99 2.59 7.95
C ASN A 99 -17.43 2.35 8.43
N GLU A 100 -17.62 1.65 9.56
CA GLU A 100 -18.94 1.56 10.22
C GLU A 100 -19.48 2.93 10.61
N SER A 101 -18.61 3.81 11.13
CA SER A 101 -19.01 5.16 11.55
C SER A 101 -19.12 6.14 10.38
N ARG A 102 -18.26 5.99 9.37
CA ARG A 102 -18.18 6.81 8.17
C ARG A 102 -17.26 6.15 7.14
N PRO A 103 -17.64 6.02 5.86
CA PRO A 103 -16.77 5.49 4.81
C PRO A 103 -15.53 6.38 4.66
N THR A 104 -14.43 5.99 5.31
CA THR A 104 -13.18 6.76 5.44
C THR A 104 -12.05 6.05 4.69
N VAL A 105 -12.09 4.72 4.60
CA VAL A 105 -11.09 3.91 3.91
C VAL A 105 -11.77 3.16 2.78
N LYS A 106 -11.31 3.36 1.55
CA LYS A 106 -11.77 2.63 0.37
C LYS A 106 -10.67 1.68 -0.11
N VAL A 107 -10.96 0.40 -0.10
CA VAL A 107 -10.09 -0.64 -0.66
C VAL A 107 -10.49 -0.87 -2.11
N VAL A 108 -9.51 -0.90 -3.01
CA VAL A 108 -9.70 -1.11 -4.46
C VAL A 108 -8.79 -2.22 -4.98
N GLU A 109 -9.13 -2.78 -6.15
CA GLU A 109 -8.47 -3.99 -6.66
C GLU A 109 -7.25 -3.70 -7.55
N SER A 110 -7.12 -2.49 -8.07
CA SER A 110 -6.04 -2.11 -9.00
C SER A 110 -5.51 -0.70 -8.78
N ASP A 111 -4.30 -0.44 -9.27
CA ASP A 111 -3.73 0.91 -9.25
C ASP A 111 -4.53 1.87 -10.15
N GLU A 112 -5.04 1.40 -11.29
CA GLU A 112 -5.90 2.21 -12.16
C GLU A 112 -7.17 2.66 -11.44
N GLU A 113 -7.85 1.74 -10.74
CA GLU A 113 -9.03 2.06 -9.95
C GLU A 113 -8.70 3.01 -8.79
N LEU A 114 -7.53 2.84 -8.17
CA LEU A 114 -7.04 3.72 -7.12
C LEU A 114 -6.89 5.15 -7.63
N LEU A 115 -6.18 5.35 -8.75
CA LEU A 115 -5.96 6.66 -9.36
C LEU A 115 -7.28 7.33 -9.72
N LYS A 116 -8.18 6.60 -10.42
CA LYS A 116 -9.51 7.10 -10.79
C LYS A 116 -10.34 7.49 -9.57
N THR A 117 -10.28 6.69 -8.50
CA THR A 117 -11.01 6.99 -7.26
C THR A 117 -10.48 8.25 -6.59
N VAL A 118 -9.15 8.41 -6.51
CA VAL A 118 -8.52 9.60 -5.90
C VAL A 118 -8.83 10.86 -6.71
N GLU A 119 -8.76 10.76 -8.03
CA GLU A 119 -9.11 11.85 -8.95
C GLU A 119 -10.57 12.28 -8.78
N ALA A 120 -11.50 11.32 -8.71
CA ALA A 120 -12.94 11.58 -8.65
C ALA A 120 -13.47 11.95 -7.25
N THR A 121 -12.68 11.79 -6.19
CA THR A 121 -13.14 11.96 -4.80
C THR A 121 -12.47 13.19 -4.14
N PRO A 122 -13.17 14.32 -4.01
CA PRO A 122 -12.64 15.48 -3.31
C PRO A 122 -12.23 15.15 -1.87
N GLY A 123 -11.00 15.50 -1.50
CA GLY A 123 -10.44 15.21 -0.18
C GLY A 123 -9.88 13.80 -0.01
N ALA A 124 -9.89 12.98 -1.07
CA ALA A 124 -9.20 11.69 -1.04
C ALA A 124 -7.68 11.84 -1.14
N ILE A 125 -7.00 10.93 -0.46
CA ILE A 125 -5.61 10.57 -0.72
C ILE A 125 -5.53 9.10 -1.13
N GLY A 126 -4.54 8.77 -1.95
CA GLY A 126 -4.23 7.40 -2.35
C GLY A 126 -2.88 6.95 -1.80
N ILE A 127 -2.77 5.68 -1.44
CA ILE A 127 -1.49 5.02 -1.16
C ILE A 127 -1.17 4.09 -2.32
N VAL A 128 -0.15 4.43 -3.10
CA VAL A 128 0.18 3.72 -4.34
C VAL A 128 1.69 3.54 -4.49
N ASP A 129 2.11 2.53 -5.24
CA ASP A 129 3.51 2.41 -5.68
C ASP A 129 3.88 3.63 -6.55
N VAL A 130 5.06 4.22 -6.32
CA VAL A 130 5.60 5.35 -7.11
C VAL A 130 5.58 5.08 -8.61
N TYR A 131 5.75 3.83 -9.02
CA TYR A 131 5.79 3.46 -10.44
C TYR A 131 4.42 3.41 -11.11
N SER A 132 3.33 3.44 -10.34
CA SER A 132 1.98 3.45 -10.87
C SER A 132 1.39 4.87 -10.97
N ILE A 133 2.14 5.91 -10.60
CA ILE A 133 1.65 7.29 -10.61
C ILE A 133 1.58 7.82 -12.05
N THR A 134 0.44 8.42 -12.40
CA THR A 134 0.19 9.10 -13.68
C THR A 134 -0.03 10.60 -13.47
N SER A 135 -0.19 11.36 -14.56
CA SER A 135 -0.43 12.81 -14.51
C SER A 135 -1.84 13.21 -14.06
N SER A 136 -2.76 12.27 -13.83
CA SER A 136 -4.13 12.59 -13.36
C SER A 136 -4.21 12.87 -11.85
N VAL A 137 -3.13 12.57 -11.14
CA VAL A 137 -2.98 12.80 -9.71
C VAL A 137 -1.68 13.56 -9.46
N LYS A 138 -1.52 14.07 -8.25
CA LYS A 138 -0.25 14.67 -7.81
C LYS A 138 0.26 14.00 -6.55
N VAL A 139 1.58 13.98 -6.40
CA VAL A 139 2.25 13.47 -5.20
C VAL A 139 2.11 14.49 -4.07
N LEU A 140 1.61 14.04 -2.93
CA LEU A 140 1.54 14.80 -1.70
C LEU A 140 2.83 14.58 -0.90
N ARG A 141 3.50 15.67 -0.52
CA ARG A 141 4.67 15.59 0.34
C ARG A 141 4.26 15.19 1.75
N ILE A 142 5.13 14.42 2.40
CA ILE A 142 4.97 14.00 3.79
C ILE A 142 6.15 14.50 4.58
N ASP A 143 5.91 15.36 5.57
CA ASP A 143 6.94 16.08 6.32
C ASP A 143 7.96 16.78 5.38
N GLY A 144 7.45 17.43 4.34
CA GLY A 144 8.22 18.13 3.30
C GLY A 144 8.87 17.23 2.25
N LYS A 145 8.77 15.89 2.37
CA LYS A 145 9.54 14.93 1.55
C LYS A 145 8.70 14.25 0.48
N LEU A 146 9.32 14.01 -0.67
CA LEU A 146 8.84 13.14 -1.74
C LEU A 146 9.32 11.69 -1.54
N PRO A 147 8.71 10.72 -2.23
CA PRO A 147 9.04 9.30 -2.06
C PRO A 147 10.53 8.93 -2.21
N PHE A 148 11.26 9.64 -3.07
CA PHE A 148 12.68 9.38 -3.29
C PHE A 148 13.61 10.16 -2.34
N ASP A 149 13.10 11.16 -1.62
CA ASP A 149 13.90 11.95 -0.69
C ASP A 149 14.40 11.08 0.48
N VAL A 150 15.58 11.41 1.01
CA VAL A 150 16.13 10.72 2.17
C VAL A 150 15.25 10.99 3.39
N GLY A 151 14.88 9.93 4.11
CA GLY A 151 14.01 10.03 5.30
C GLY A 151 12.51 10.15 5.00
N TYR A 152 12.06 9.88 3.77
CA TYR A 152 10.63 9.73 3.49
C TYR A 152 10.00 8.60 4.31
N ALA A 153 8.85 8.87 4.92
CA ALA A 153 8.30 8.03 5.98
C ALA A 153 7.65 6.72 5.50
N LEU A 154 7.26 6.63 4.22
CA LEU A 154 6.55 5.47 3.65
C LEU A 154 7.39 4.71 2.60
N LYS A 155 8.72 4.72 2.74
CA LYS A 155 9.58 3.85 1.91
C LYS A 155 9.29 2.39 2.24
N GLY A 156 9.30 1.53 1.22
CA GLY A 156 9.26 0.08 1.40
C GLY A 156 10.53 -0.39 2.12
N ASN A 157 10.36 -1.34 3.04
CA ASN A 157 11.47 -2.04 3.68
C ASN A 157 11.85 -3.29 2.90
#